data_AF-A0A4Q5YTZ2-F1
#
_entry.id   AF-A0A4Q5YTZ2-F1
#
_cell.length_a   1.000
_cell.length_b   1.000
_cell.length_c   1.000
_cell.angle_alpha   90.00
_cell.angle_beta   90.00
_cell.angle_gamma   90.00
#
_symmetry.space_group_name_H-M   'P 1'
#
loop_
_entity.id
_entity.type
_entity.pdbx_description
1 polymer ?
#
loop_
_entity_poly.entity_id
_entity_poly.type
_entity_poly.pdbx_seq_one_letter_code
_entity_poly.pdbx_strand_id
1 'polypeptide(L)'
;MNYRLYLVPVLAMMILTSCRPETPVPKPRGYFRVELPAHAYRRFDSTAFPFSFEYPVYGQITQDVSLNKEENAPYWLNINFPGLDATIFLSYKPVTAQEPLDGLIEQSYKLSQAHDIRADYIRNTDPFITDNRLTAV
;
A
#
# COMPACT_ATOMS: atom_id res chain seq x y z
N MET A 1 -55.19 47.42 -12.73
CA MET A 1 -53.75 47.23 -12.44
C MET A 1 -53.55 45.76 -12.10
N ASN A 2 -53.07 44.97 -13.06
CA ASN A 2 -53.32 43.52 -13.10
C ASN A 2 -52.17 42.77 -12.40
N TYR A 3 -52.07 42.89 -11.08
CA TYR A 3 -51.01 42.27 -10.27
C TYR A 3 -50.91 40.74 -10.46
N ARG A 4 -52.02 40.10 -10.85
CA ARG A 4 -52.08 38.67 -11.21
C ARG A 4 -51.19 38.30 -12.39
N LEU A 5 -50.94 39.20 -13.34
CA LEU A 5 -50.10 38.93 -14.52
C LEU A 5 -48.59 38.90 -14.17
N TYR A 6 -48.18 39.63 -13.14
CA TYR A 6 -46.77 39.72 -12.70
C TYR A 6 -46.37 38.64 -11.70
N LEU A 7 -47.33 37.90 -11.14
CA LEU A 7 -47.07 36.87 -10.12
C LEU A 7 -46.43 35.60 -10.73
N VAL A 8 -46.84 35.23 -11.94
CA VAL A 8 -46.31 34.08 -12.69
C VAL A 8 -44.82 34.21 -13.04
N PRO A 9 -44.34 35.33 -13.63
CA PRO A 9 -42.90 35.46 -13.94
C PRO A 9 -42.03 35.56 -12.69
N VAL A 10 -42.52 36.16 -11.61
CA VAL A 10 -41.78 36.22 -10.32
C VAL A 10 -41.64 34.82 -9.71
N LEU A 11 -42.70 34.01 -9.76
CA LEU A 11 -42.65 32.62 -9.30
C LEU A 11 -41.69 31.77 -10.15
N ALA A 12 -41.70 31.95 -11.48
CA ALA A 12 -40.77 31.27 -12.39
C ALA A 12 -39.30 31.64 -12.11
N MET A 13 -39.03 32.92 -11.80
CA MET A 13 -37.69 33.39 -11.44
C MET A 13 -37.18 32.77 -10.14
N MET A 14 -38.06 32.55 -9.14
CA MET A 14 -37.68 31.90 -7.88
C MET A 14 -37.27 30.44 -8.07
N ILE A 15 -37.96 29.69 -8.94
CA ILE A 15 -37.67 28.27 -9.20
C ILE A 15 -36.27 28.09 -9.83
N LEU A 16 -35.86 29.03 -10.69
CA LEU A 16 -34.55 29.00 -11.36
C LEU A 16 -33.35 29.25 -10.41
N THR A 17 -33.57 29.82 -9.23
CA THR A 17 -32.50 30.07 -8.24
C THR A 17 -32.26 28.91 -7.26
N SER A 18 -33.07 27.86 -7.31
CA SER A 18 -33.03 26.75 -6.35
C SER A 18 -32.02 25.64 -6.69
N CYS A 19 -31.45 25.66 -7.89
CA CYS A 19 -30.45 24.68 -8.29
C CYS A 19 -29.07 25.06 -7.75
N ARG A 20 -28.78 24.68 -6.50
CA ARG A 20 -27.40 24.60 -6.02
C ARG A 20 -26.91 23.16 -6.23
N PRO A 21 -25.84 22.93 -7.03
CA PRO A 21 -25.24 21.61 -7.06
C PRO A 21 -24.76 21.28 -5.65
N GLU A 22 -25.23 20.15 -5.10
CA GLU A 22 -24.69 19.64 -3.84
C GLU A 22 -23.18 19.49 -4.00
N THR A 23 -22.42 20.25 -3.21
CA THR A 23 -20.96 20.07 -3.17
C THR A 23 -20.71 18.72 -2.52
N PRO A 24 -20.13 17.73 -3.23
CA PRO A 24 -19.85 16.44 -2.62
C PRO A 24 -18.78 16.65 -1.56
N VAL A 25 -19.16 16.62 -0.29
CA VAL A 25 -18.20 16.63 0.80
C VAL A 25 -17.57 15.24 0.84
N PRO A 26 -16.25 15.11 0.61
CA PRO A 26 -15.61 13.80 0.66
C PRO A 26 -15.74 13.24 2.07
N LYS A 27 -16.02 11.93 2.18
CA LYS A 27 -16.02 11.25 3.47
C LYS A 27 -14.63 11.40 4.11
N PRO A 28 -14.55 11.54 5.45
CA PRO A 28 -13.27 11.52 6.14
C PRO A 28 -12.56 10.19 5.85
N ARG A 29 -11.22 10.24 5.82
CA ARG A 29 -10.39 9.04 5.63
C ARG A 29 -10.68 8.04 6.75
N GLY A 30 -11.21 6.88 6.39
CA GLY A 30 -11.32 5.75 7.29
C GLY A 30 -10.00 4.99 7.33
N TYR A 31 -9.51 4.71 8.54
CA TYR A 31 -8.40 3.78 8.75
C TYR A 31 -8.95 2.44 9.22
N PHE A 32 -8.27 1.35 8.88
CA PHE A 32 -8.61 0.04 9.42
C PHE A 32 -8.46 0.07 10.93
N ARG A 33 -9.51 -0.32 11.65
CA ARG A 33 -9.44 -0.56 13.08
C ARG A 33 -8.90 -1.99 13.29
N VAL A 34 -7.59 -2.11 13.35
CA VAL A 34 -6.89 -3.37 13.66
C VAL A 34 -6.55 -3.37 15.15
N GLU A 35 -7.10 -4.34 15.90
CA GLU A 35 -6.72 -4.54 17.30
C GLU A 35 -5.49 -5.45 17.34
N LEU A 36 -4.35 -4.87 17.70
CA LEU A 36 -3.08 -5.59 17.79
C LEU A 36 -2.92 -6.22 19.20
N PRO A 37 -2.40 -7.45 19.30
CA PRO A 37 -2.05 -8.04 20.59
C PRO A 37 -1.00 -7.20 21.34
N ALA A 38 -0.81 -7.49 22.63
CA ALA A 38 0.23 -6.84 23.42
C ALA A 38 1.61 -6.96 22.75
N HIS A 39 2.34 -5.84 22.72
CA HIS A 39 3.64 -5.77 22.07
C HIS A 39 4.66 -6.59 22.86
N ALA A 40 4.98 -7.76 22.35
CA ALA A 40 6.03 -8.62 22.86
C ALA A 40 6.80 -9.18 21.67
N TYR A 41 8.13 -9.17 21.77
CA TYR A 41 9.03 -9.54 20.69
C TYR A 41 9.90 -10.72 21.10
N ARG A 42 10.28 -11.50 20.10
CA ARG A 42 11.30 -12.54 20.22
C ARG A 42 12.33 -12.35 19.12
N ARG A 43 13.56 -12.74 19.42
CA ARG A 43 14.67 -12.68 18.48
C ARG A 43 14.68 -13.92 17.60
N PHE A 44 14.72 -13.71 16.29
CA PHE A 44 15.13 -14.73 15.34
C PHE A 44 16.66 -14.74 15.28
N ASP A 45 17.25 -15.84 15.75
CA ASP A 45 18.68 -16.07 15.71
C ASP A 45 18.91 -17.53 15.36
N SER A 46 19.12 -17.79 14.06
CA SER A 46 19.34 -19.12 13.52
C SER A 46 20.66 -19.13 12.78
N THR A 47 21.53 -20.08 13.13
CA THR A 47 22.86 -20.24 12.51
C THR A 47 22.79 -20.51 11.00
N ALA A 48 21.62 -20.91 10.49
CA ALA A 48 21.40 -21.14 9.07
C ALA A 48 21.21 -19.86 8.24
N PHE A 49 21.05 -18.68 8.88
CA PHE A 49 20.76 -17.42 8.20
C PHE A 49 21.83 -16.36 8.49
N PRO A 50 22.19 -15.52 7.51
CA PRO A 50 23.21 -14.48 7.68
C PRO A 50 22.68 -13.22 8.37
N PHE A 51 21.51 -13.27 9.01
CA PHE A 51 20.86 -12.13 9.65
C PHE A 51 20.08 -12.54 10.90
N SER A 52 19.91 -11.59 11.82
CA SER A 52 19.06 -11.73 13.00
C SER A 52 18.16 -10.51 13.12
N PHE A 53 16.92 -10.70 13.57
CA PHE A 53 15.93 -9.64 13.72
C PHE A 53 14.95 -9.98 14.82
N GLU A 54 14.22 -8.99 15.31
CA GLU A 54 13.16 -9.18 16.28
C GLU A 54 11.80 -9.18 15.59
N TYR A 55 10.91 -10.06 16.02
CA TYR A 55 9.56 -10.15 15.48
C TYR A 55 8.55 -10.43 16.60
N PRO A 56 7.28 -10.06 16.41
CA PRO A 56 6.27 -10.22 17.44
C PRO A 56 6.08 -11.70 17.81
N VAL A 57 5.86 -11.98 19.10
CA VAL A 57 5.68 -13.35 19.62
C VAL A 57 4.51 -14.09 18.99
N TYR A 58 3.51 -13.36 18.50
CA TYR A 58 2.32 -13.91 17.83
C TYR A 58 2.53 -14.15 16.32
N GLY A 59 3.71 -13.81 15.77
CA GLY A 59 4.09 -14.15 14.39
C GLY A 59 4.75 -15.53 14.29
N GLN A 60 4.50 -16.28 13.23
CA GLN A 60 5.04 -17.61 12.97
C GLN A 60 5.97 -17.56 11.76
N ILE A 61 7.22 -17.99 11.92
CA ILE A 61 8.17 -18.04 10.80
C ILE A 61 7.93 -19.32 10.00
N THR A 62 7.83 -19.17 8.69
CA THR A 62 7.70 -20.26 7.72
C THR A 62 8.63 -20.02 6.54
N GLN A 63 9.03 -21.09 5.84
CA GLN A 63 9.78 -20.98 4.59
C GLN A 63 9.06 -21.76 3.50
N ASP A 64 9.02 -21.19 2.31
CA ASP A 64 8.52 -21.90 1.14
C ASP A 64 9.70 -22.58 0.42
N VAL A 65 9.90 -23.87 0.72
CA VAL A 65 11.06 -24.64 0.23
C VAL A 65 11.04 -24.77 -1.29
N SER A 66 9.86 -24.84 -1.90
CA SER A 66 9.72 -24.99 -3.35
C SER A 66 10.11 -23.70 -4.07
N LEU A 67 9.51 -22.57 -3.66
CA LEU A 67 9.85 -21.24 -4.19
C LEU A 67 11.32 -20.89 -3.96
N ASN A 68 11.85 -21.17 -2.75
CA ASN A 68 13.26 -20.90 -2.44
C ASN A 68 14.22 -21.69 -3.33
N LYS A 69 13.83 -22.90 -3.76
CA LYS A 69 14.63 -23.71 -4.67
C LYS A 69 14.55 -23.23 -6.11
N GLU A 70 13.35 -22.85 -6.57
CA GLU A 70 13.11 -22.36 -7.94
C GLU A 70 13.82 -21.02 -8.19
N GLU A 71 13.72 -20.09 -7.24
CA GLU A 71 14.33 -18.76 -7.31
C GLU A 71 15.78 -18.70 -6.80
N ASN A 72 16.36 -19.86 -6.45
CA ASN A 72 17.69 -19.97 -5.85
C ASN A 72 17.89 -19.01 -4.65
N ALA A 73 16.86 -18.91 -3.81
CA ALA A 73 16.72 -17.94 -2.74
C ALA A 73 16.63 -18.64 -1.36
N PRO A 74 17.73 -19.25 -0.87
CA PRO A 74 17.71 -20.09 0.33
C PRO A 74 17.34 -19.35 1.62
N TYR A 75 17.49 -18.02 1.63
CA TYR A 75 17.33 -17.17 2.80
C TYR A 75 15.98 -16.44 2.86
N TRP A 76 15.07 -16.71 1.93
CA TRP A 76 13.72 -16.14 2.00
C TRP A 76 12.90 -16.84 3.09
N LEU A 77 12.12 -16.03 3.79
CA LEU A 77 11.25 -16.48 4.88
C LEU A 77 10.00 -15.62 4.93
N ASN A 78 8.94 -16.18 5.49
CA ASN A 78 7.67 -15.49 5.70
C ASN A 78 7.35 -15.46 7.19
N ILE A 79 6.79 -14.35 7.65
CA ILE A 79 6.24 -14.23 9.00
C ILE A 79 4.72 -14.18 8.87
N ASN A 80 4.05 -15.27 9.25
CA ASN A 80 2.60 -15.38 9.24
C ASN A 80 2.01 -14.90 10.56
N PHE A 81 0.92 -14.17 10.49
CA PHE A 81 0.13 -13.73 11.62
C PHE A 81 -1.30 -14.28 11.48
N PRO A 82 -1.55 -15.54 11.88
CA PRO A 82 -2.85 -16.19 11.64
C PRO A 82 -4.04 -15.43 12.24
N GLY A 83 -3.85 -14.77 13.38
CA GLY A 83 -4.90 -13.96 14.03
C GLY A 83 -5.21 -12.64 13.32
N LEU A 84 -4.36 -12.20 12.40
CA LEU A 84 -4.55 -10.97 11.61
C LEU A 84 -4.80 -11.26 10.12
N ASP A 85 -4.83 -12.54 9.73
CA ASP A 85 -4.85 -12.98 8.33
C ASP A 85 -3.82 -12.24 7.46
N ALA A 86 -2.61 -12.10 8.00
CA ALA A 86 -1.55 -11.29 7.40
C ALA A 86 -0.25 -12.08 7.31
N THR A 87 0.49 -11.86 6.23
CA THR A 87 1.81 -12.44 6.00
C THR A 87 2.78 -11.34 5.61
N ILE A 88 3.95 -11.33 6.25
CA ILE A 88 5.07 -10.51 5.83
C ILE A 88 6.04 -11.42 5.07
N PHE A 89 6.27 -11.12 3.81
CA PHE A 89 7.25 -11.81 2.97
C PHE A 89 8.61 -11.12 3.12
N LEU A 90 9.65 -11.87 3.50
CA LEU A 90 11.01 -11.36 3.60
C LEU A 90 11.88 -12.00 2.52
N SER A 91 12.38 -11.14 1.64
CA SER A 91 13.36 -11.49 0.62
C SER A 91 14.74 -10.99 1.03
N TYR A 92 15.74 -11.86 0.94
CA TYR A 92 17.14 -11.54 1.17
C TYR A 92 17.91 -11.74 -0.13
N LYS A 93 18.61 -10.70 -0.57
CA LYS A 93 19.48 -10.72 -1.76
C LYS A 93 20.85 -10.13 -1.42
N PRO A 94 21.96 -10.79 -1.78
CA PRO A 94 23.30 -10.24 -1.58
C PRO A 94 23.54 -9.08 -2.56
N VAL A 95 24.24 -8.04 -2.09
CA VAL A 95 24.69 -6.96 -2.97
C VAL A 95 26.04 -7.37 -3.58
N THR A 96 26.10 -7.47 -4.90
CA THR A 96 27.30 -7.91 -5.63
C THR A 96 27.67 -6.91 -6.72
N ALA A 97 28.83 -7.07 -7.36
CA ALA A 97 29.19 -6.24 -8.52
C ALA A 97 28.27 -6.50 -9.73
N GLN A 98 27.72 -7.72 -9.85
CA GLN A 98 26.80 -8.13 -10.90
C GLN A 98 25.37 -7.66 -10.61
N GLU A 99 24.98 -7.60 -9.33
CA GLU A 99 23.69 -7.08 -8.85
C GLU A 99 23.93 -5.91 -7.88
N PRO A 100 24.18 -4.70 -8.41
CA PRO A 100 24.40 -3.53 -7.57
C PRO A 100 23.12 -3.10 -6.86
N LEU A 101 23.28 -2.39 -5.74
CA LEU A 101 22.17 -1.93 -4.89
C LEU A 101 21.09 -1.17 -5.68
N ASP A 102 21.49 -0.28 -6.59
CA ASP A 102 20.55 0.52 -7.38
C ASP A 102 19.61 -0.35 -8.23
N GLY A 103 20.14 -1.42 -8.84
CA GLY A 103 19.35 -2.37 -9.61
C GLY A 103 18.42 -3.21 -8.74
N LEU A 104 18.88 -3.60 -7.54
CA LEU A 104 18.05 -4.31 -6.57
C LEU A 104 16.89 -3.43 -6.05
N ILE A 105 17.16 -2.14 -5.82
CA ILE A 105 16.14 -1.15 -5.46
C ILE A 105 15.11 -1.05 -6.59
N GLU A 106 15.55 -0.85 -7.84
CA GLU A 106 14.67 -0.78 -9.00
C GLU A 106 13.79 -2.04 -9.14
N GLN A 107 14.38 -3.23 -8.96
CA GLN A 107 13.63 -4.50 -8.96
C GLN A 107 12.56 -4.54 -7.86
N SER A 108 12.87 -4.08 -6.65
CA SER A 108 11.91 -4.03 -5.53
C SER A 108 10.72 -3.12 -5.85
N TYR A 109 10.96 -1.99 -6.51
CA TYR A 109 9.88 -1.10 -6.95
C TYR A 109 9.01 -1.72 -8.04
N LYS A 110 9.62 -2.34 -9.06
CA LYS A 110 8.88 -3.05 -10.11
C LYS A 110 7.98 -4.15 -9.54
N LEU A 111 8.47 -4.89 -8.53
CA LEU A 111 7.69 -5.93 -7.86
C LEU A 111 6.48 -5.32 -7.12
N SER A 112 6.67 -4.20 -6.42
CA SER A 112 5.61 -3.54 -5.66
C SER A 112 4.53 -2.94 -6.59
N GLN A 113 4.96 -2.32 -7.70
CA GLN A 113 4.06 -1.72 -8.69
C GLN A 113 3.26 -2.74 -9.52
N ALA A 114 3.64 -4.02 -9.53
CA ALA A 114 2.91 -5.04 -10.29
C ALA A 114 1.43 -5.13 -9.91
N HIS A 115 1.09 -4.78 -8.66
CA HIS A 115 -0.30 -4.74 -8.17
C HIS A 115 -1.04 -3.45 -8.56
N ASP A 116 -0.33 -2.36 -8.83
CA ASP A 116 -0.91 -1.04 -9.14
C ASP A 116 -1.54 -1.00 -10.54
N ILE A 117 -1.09 -1.86 -11.46
CA ILE A 117 -1.64 -1.97 -12.83
C ILE A 117 -3.16 -2.28 -12.80
N ARG A 118 -3.65 -2.93 -11.75
CA ARG A 118 -5.08 -3.28 -11.60
C ARG A 118 -5.86 -2.26 -10.77
N ALA A 119 -5.22 -1.23 -10.24
CA ALA A 119 -5.87 -0.24 -9.39
C ALA A 119 -6.33 0.97 -10.22
N ASP A 120 -7.65 1.08 -10.43
CA ASP A 120 -8.26 2.18 -11.22
C ASP A 120 -7.97 3.60 -10.70
N TYR A 121 -7.50 3.72 -9.45
CA TYR A 121 -7.23 5.01 -8.78
C TYR A 121 -5.74 5.40 -8.74
N ILE A 122 -4.81 4.48 -8.98
CA ILE A 122 -3.38 4.80 -8.96
C ILE A 122 -2.99 5.33 -10.34
N ARG A 123 -2.88 6.64 -10.44
CA ARG A 123 -2.41 7.31 -11.65
C ARG A 123 -0.88 7.21 -11.69
N ASN A 124 -0.36 6.20 -12.40
CA ASN A 124 1.08 5.99 -12.66
C ASN A 124 1.67 7.19 -13.43
N THR A 125 1.99 8.30 -12.78
CA THR A 125 2.49 9.49 -13.48
C THR A 125 3.72 10.13 -12.84
N ASP A 126 4.01 9.87 -11.57
CA ASP A 126 5.14 10.52 -10.90
C ASP A 126 6.20 9.51 -10.45
N PRO A 127 7.43 9.56 -11.01
CA PRO A 127 8.51 8.69 -10.57
C PRO A 127 8.89 9.00 -9.12
N PHE A 128 9.13 7.95 -8.32
CA PHE A 128 9.58 8.12 -6.94
C PHE A 128 11.07 8.47 -6.95
N ILE A 129 11.40 9.69 -6.51
CA ILE A 129 12.78 10.19 -6.46
C ILE A 129 13.18 10.31 -4.98
N THR A 130 14.20 9.55 -4.59
CA THR A 130 14.82 9.68 -3.25
C THR A 130 15.76 10.89 -3.20
N ASP A 131 16.09 11.36 -2.00
CA ASP A 131 17.08 12.45 -1.80
C ASP A 131 18.44 12.17 -2.45
N ASN A 132 18.79 10.89 -2.61
CA ASN A 132 20.00 10.41 -3.29
C ASN A 132 19.87 10.35 -4.82
N ARG A 133 18.79 10.88 -5.40
CA ARG A 133 18.46 10.84 -6.84
C ARG A 133 18.33 9.44 -7.43
N LEU A 134 18.05 8.44 -6.59
CA LEU A 134 17.60 7.15 -7.09
C LEU A 134 16.17 7.31 -7.57
N THR A 135 15.95 7.01 -8.84
CA THR A 135 14.64 7.07 -9.49
C THR A 135 14.09 5.66 -9.60
N ALA A 136 12.95 5.43 -8.97
CA ALA A 136 12.15 4.26 -9.24
C ALA A 136 11.11 4.62 -10.28
N VAL A 137 11.23 4.02 -11.46
CA VAL A 137 10.24 4.08 -12.54
C VAL A 137 9.36 2.84 -12.45
#